data_AF-G2FR41-F1
#
_entry.id   AF-G2FR41-F1
#
_cell.length_a   1.000
_cell.length_b   1.000
_cell.length_c   1.000
_cell.angle_alpha   90.00
_cell.angle_beta   90.00
_cell.angle_gamma   90.00
#
_symmetry.space_group_name_H-M   'P 1'
#
loop_
_entity.id
_entity.type
_entity.pdbx_description
1 polymer ?
#
loop_
_entity_poly.entity_id
_entity_poly.type
_entity_poly.pdbx_seq_one_letter_code
_entity_poly.pdbx_strand_id
1 'polypeptide(L)'
;MADLIALEDEVFVEGKPLTIFDPIQTWKRKTLTNFQTRELLIPVFRGGKRVCELPKLKDIQTYARKELDTFWDEVKRLTNPHRYIVDLSTNLFELKQQLLLTIHKDIKASKL
;
A
#
# COMPACT_ATOMS: atom_id res chain seq x y z
N MET A 1 -9.16 3.87 7.14
CA MET A 1 -8.02 4.07 6.23
C MET A 1 -7.53 2.72 5.73
N ALA A 2 -6.84 2.70 4.59
CA ALA A 2 -6.23 1.52 4.01
C ALA A 2 -4.99 1.96 3.22
N ASP A 3 -3.99 1.09 3.12
CA ASP A 3 -2.86 1.29 2.24
C ASP A 3 -3.04 0.44 0.99
N LEU A 4 -2.71 1.01 -0.16
CA LEU A 4 -2.73 0.35 -1.45
C LEU A 4 -1.32 0.38 -2.02
N ILE A 5 -0.76 -0.80 -2.27
CA ILE A 5 0.52 -0.94 -2.96
C ILE A 5 0.22 -1.05 -4.45
N ALA A 6 0.84 -0.19 -5.25
CA ALA A 6 0.60 -0.09 -6.68
C ALA A 6 1.93 -0.05 -7.45
N LEU A 7 1.85 -0.25 -8.76
CA LEU A 7 2.96 0.02 -9.68
C LEU A 7 3.22 1.53 -9.76
N GLU A 8 4.45 1.90 -10.10
CA GLU A 8 4.94 3.28 -10.16
C GLU A 8 4.07 4.18 -11.07
N ASP A 9 3.56 3.63 -12.17
CA ASP A 9 2.80 4.35 -13.19
C ASP A 9 1.29 4.44 -12.92
N GLU A 10 0.81 3.82 -11.84
CA GLU A 10 -0.61 3.84 -11.49
C GLU A 10 -1.00 5.15 -10.79
N VAL A 11 -2.05 5.80 -11.32
CA VAL A 11 -2.59 7.05 -10.78
C VAL A 11 -4.05 6.87 -10.35
N PHE A 12 -4.35 7.23 -9.11
CA PHE A 12 -5.68 7.13 -8.53
C PHE A 12 -6.32 8.52 -8.45
N VAL A 13 -7.40 8.72 -9.20
CA VAL A 13 -8.07 10.04 -9.30
C VAL A 13 -9.11 10.19 -8.19
N GLU A 14 -8.94 11.22 -7.36
CA GLU A 14 -9.93 11.57 -6.33
C GLU A 14 -11.29 11.88 -6.96
N GLY A 15 -12.37 11.42 -6.33
CA GLY A 15 -13.73 11.55 -6.85
C GLY A 15 -14.17 10.45 -7.83
N LYS A 16 -13.24 9.63 -8.36
CA LYS A 16 -13.59 8.38 -9.05
C LYS A 16 -13.65 7.21 -8.06
N PRO A 17 -14.56 6.24 -8.23
CA PRO A 17 -14.60 5.08 -7.36
C PRO A 17 -13.33 4.23 -7.52
N LEU A 18 -12.79 3.74 -6.41
CA LEU A 18 -11.64 2.84 -6.38
C LEU A 18 -12.00 1.56 -5.64
N THR A 19 -11.86 0.40 -6.27
CA THR A 19 -12.11 -0.88 -5.61
C THR A 19 -10.79 -1.47 -5.13
N ILE A 20 -10.71 -1.75 -3.83
CA ILE A 20 -9.61 -2.47 -3.19
C ILE A 20 -10.08 -3.86 -2.75
N PHE A 21 -9.16 -4.81 -2.64
CA PHE A 21 -9.47 -6.18 -2.24
C PHE A 21 -8.29 -6.86 -1.53
N ASP A 22 -8.63 -7.79 -0.62
CA ASP A 22 -7.62 -8.57 0.10
C ASP A 22 -6.87 -9.50 -0.89
N PRO A 23 -5.53 -9.46 -0.95
CA PRO A 23 -4.75 -10.22 -1.94
C PRO A 23 -4.75 -11.74 -1.69
N ILE A 24 -5.22 -12.21 -0.54
CA ILE A 24 -5.36 -13.64 -0.20
C ILE A 24 -6.82 -14.06 -0.35
N GLN A 25 -7.74 -13.29 0.22
CA GLN A 25 -9.18 -13.55 0.21
C GLN A 25 -9.88 -12.61 -0.77
N THR A 26 -9.61 -12.76 -2.06
CA THR A 26 -10.01 -11.83 -3.15
C THR A 26 -11.52 -11.58 -3.33
N TRP A 27 -12.37 -12.35 -2.65
CA TRP A 27 -13.80 -12.08 -2.55
C TRP A 27 -14.10 -10.93 -1.58
N LYS A 28 -13.23 -10.65 -0.60
CA LYS A 28 -13.30 -9.49 0.29
C LYS A 28 -12.86 -8.25 -0.46
N ARG A 29 -13.83 -7.49 -0.95
CA ARG A 29 -13.62 -6.26 -1.71
C ARG A 29 -14.44 -5.11 -1.16
N LYS A 30 -13.93 -3.89 -1.35
CA LYS A 30 -14.61 -2.66 -0.96
C LYS A 30 -14.40 -1.61 -2.04
N THR A 31 -15.48 -0.96 -2.45
CA THR A 31 -15.41 0.21 -3.32
C THR A 31 -15.39 1.47 -2.47
N LEU A 32 -14.31 2.24 -2.59
CA LEU A 32 -14.09 3.52 -1.93
C LEU A 32 -14.62 4.64 -2.83
N THR A 33 -15.35 5.57 -2.23
CA THR A 33 -15.78 6.85 -2.81
C THR A 33 -15.38 7.97 -1.87
N ASN A 34 -15.23 9.19 -2.39
CA ASN A 34 -14.85 10.37 -1.60
C ASN A 34 -13.59 10.15 -0.74
N PHE A 35 -12.56 9.51 -1.30
CA PHE A 35 -11.28 9.29 -0.64
C PHE A 35 -10.25 10.32 -1.09
N GLN A 36 -9.19 10.44 -0.30
CA GLN A 36 -7.97 11.14 -0.66
C GLN A 36 -6.82 10.14 -0.73
N THR A 37 -5.84 10.43 -1.58
CA THR A 37 -4.63 9.61 -1.69
C THR A 37 -3.41 10.37 -1.21
N ARG A 38 -2.48 9.65 -0.58
CA ARG A 38 -1.20 10.21 -0.15
C ARG A 38 -0.09 9.22 -0.49
N GLU A 39 0.88 9.68 -1.26
CA GLU A 39 2.11 8.94 -1.50
C GLU A 39 2.92 8.84 -0.20
N LEU A 40 3.20 7.61 0.25
CA LEU A 40 3.92 7.37 1.51
C LEU A 40 5.44 7.32 1.31
N LEU A 41 5.90 6.87 0.15
CA LEU A 41 7.32 6.75 -0.17
C LEU A 41 7.82 8.06 -0.77
N ILE A 42 8.45 8.87 0.08
CA ILE A 42 9.05 10.15 -0.33
C ILE A 42 10.55 9.95 -0.53
N PRO A 43 11.13 10.40 -1.66
CA PRO A 43 12.55 10.22 -1.94
C PRO A 43 13.44 10.93 -0.91
N VAL A 44 14.36 10.18 -0.30
CA VAL A 44 15.39 10.72 0.61
C VAL A 44 16.66 11.08 -0.16
N PHE A 45 17.03 10.26 -1.15
CA PHE A 45 18.21 10.45 -2.01
C PHE A 45 17.84 10.32 -3.48
N ARG A 46 18.50 11.11 -4.34
CA ARG A 46 18.49 10.94 -5.80
C ARG A 46 19.91 11.12 -6.34
N GLY A 47 20.38 10.16 -7.14
CA GLY A 47 21.73 10.22 -7.72
C GLY A 47 22.85 10.40 -6.69
N GLY A 48 22.74 9.73 -5.54
CA GLY A 48 23.72 9.83 -4.45
C GLY A 48 23.66 11.13 -3.62
N LYS A 49 22.74 12.05 -3.92
CA LYS A 49 22.55 13.30 -3.18
C LYS A 49 21.27 13.24 -2.35
N ARG A 50 21.34 13.69 -1.09
CA ARG A 50 20.16 13.86 -0.23
C ARG A 50 19.26 14.95 -0.82
N VAL A 51 17.99 14.63 -1.08
CA VAL A 51 16.98 15.56 -1.61
C VAL A 51 15.91 15.94 -0.60
N CYS A 52 15.83 15.25 0.55
CA CYS A 52 14.92 15.62 1.62
C CYS A 52 15.61 16.46 2.71
N GLU A 53 14.83 17.34 3.33
CA GLU A 53 15.23 18.01 4.56
C GLU A 53 15.04 17.08 5.77
N LEU A 54 15.95 17.16 6.73
CA LEU A 54 15.83 16.38 7.96
C LEU A 54 14.92 17.14 8.93
N PRO A 55 13.78 16.57 9.34
CA PRO A 55 12.89 17.23 10.29
C PRO A 55 13.55 17.29 11.68
N LYS A 56 13.14 18.27 12.49
CA LYS A 56 13.58 18.33 13.89
C LYS A 56 12.84 17.27 14.71
N LEU A 57 13.42 16.85 15.83
CA LEU A 57 12.81 15.85 16.72
C LEU A 57 11.37 16.20 17.14
N LYS A 58 11.10 17.48 17.45
CA LYS A 58 9.75 17.94 17.80
C LYS A 58 8.76 17.82 16.65
N ASP A 59 9.21 18.01 15.42
CA ASP A 59 8.37 17.89 14.23
C ASP A 59 8.01 16.41 13.99
N ILE A 60 8.99 15.51 14.19
CA ILE A 60 8.77 14.04 14.12
C ILE A 60 7.74 13.60 15.16
N GLN A 61 7.87 14.04 16.42
CA GLN A 61 6.91 13.70 17.48
C GLN A 61 5.50 14.21 17.18
N THR A 62 5.39 15.46 16.72
CA THR A 62 4.11 16.07 16.33
C THR A 62 3.47 15.31 15.17
N TYR A 63 4.26 14.97 14.15
CA TYR A 63 3.82 14.21 12.99
C TYR A 63 3.31 12.83 13.41
N ALA A 64 4.08 12.06 14.18
CA ALA A 64 3.69 10.73 14.63
C ALA A 64 2.35 10.74 15.41
N ARG A 65 2.14 11.73 16.29
CA ARG A 65 0.89 11.87 17.03
C ARG A 65 -0.29 12.22 16.11
N LYS A 66 -0.10 13.16 15.19
CA LYS A 66 -1.12 13.53 14.20
C LYS A 66 -1.50 12.34 13.33
N GLU A 67 -0.53 11.55 12.87
CA GLU A 67 -0.79 10.36 12.05
C GLU A 67 -1.55 9.30 12.85
N LEU A 68 -1.16 9.03 14.10
CA LEU A 68 -1.89 8.10 14.97
C LEU A 68 -3.35 8.51 15.16
N ASP A 69 -3.64 9.81 15.25
CA ASP A 69 -5.01 10.33 15.38
C ASP A 69 -5.87 10.06 14.12
N THR A 70 -5.25 9.80 12.96
CA THR A 70 -5.99 9.45 11.73
C THR A 70 -6.48 7.99 11.70
N PHE A 71 -5.86 7.09 12.49
CA PHE A 71 -6.27 5.69 12.54
C PHE A 71 -7.56 5.50 13.33
N TRP A 72 -8.37 4.55 12.87
CA TRP A 72 -9.55 4.07 13.60
C TRP A 72 -9.17 3.43 14.93
N ASP A 73 -10.00 3.62 15.96
CA ASP A 73 -9.75 3.14 17.31
C ASP A 73 -9.58 1.62 17.39
N GLU A 74 -10.26 0.88 16.51
CA GLU A 74 -10.18 -0.57 16.44
C GLU A 74 -8.78 -1.06 16.04
N VAL A 75 -8.07 -0.31 15.20
CA VAL A 75 -6.70 -0.63 14.80
C VAL A 75 -5.71 -0.28 15.92
N LYS A 76 -6.02 0.73 16.74
CA LYS A 76 -5.17 1.22 17.84
C LYS A 76 -5.27 0.40 19.13
N ARG A 77 -6.18 -0.59 19.23
CA ARG A 77 -6.34 -1.39 20.45
C ARG A 77 -5.07 -2.17 20.80
N LEU A 78 -4.71 -2.19 22.08
CA LEU A 78 -3.57 -2.97 22.58
C LEU A 78 -3.84 -4.48 22.58
N THR A 79 -5.11 -4.87 22.79
CA THR A 79 -5.55 -6.27 22.81
C THR A 79 -6.45 -6.54 21.62
N ASN A 80 -6.11 -7.57 20.83
CA ASN A 80 -6.85 -7.98 19.64
C ASN A 80 -7.20 -6.80 18.69
N PRO A 81 -6.20 -6.06 18.18
CA PRO A 81 -6.44 -4.98 17.24
C PRO A 81 -7.09 -5.50 15.97
N HIS A 82 -7.96 -4.69 15.37
CA HIS A 82 -8.44 -4.97 14.03
C HIS A 82 -7.26 -4.85 13.06
N ARG A 83 -7.13 -5.81 12.15
CA ARG A 83 -6.09 -5.78 11.13
C ARG A 83 -6.25 -4.55 10.25
N TYR A 84 -5.18 -3.79 10.09
CA TYR A 84 -5.13 -2.68 9.15
C TYR A 84 -5.11 -3.23 7.72
N ILE A 85 -5.81 -2.54 6.82
CA ILE A 85 -6.01 -3.00 5.44
C ILE A 85 -4.79 -2.59 4.62
N VAL A 86 -4.11 -3.57 4.05
CA VAL A 86 -3.00 -3.39 3.12
C VAL A 86 -3.27 -4.27 1.92
N ASP A 87 -3.67 -3.64 0.81
CA ASP A 87 -4.12 -4.31 -0.40
C ASP A 87 -3.15 -4.05 -1.56
N LEU A 88 -3.28 -4.82 -2.63
CA LEU A 88 -2.55 -4.60 -3.89
C LEU A 88 -3.50 -3.96 -4.90
N SER A 89 -2.96 -3.09 -5.76
CA SER A 89 -3.67 -2.68 -6.97
C SER A 89 -3.96 -3.90 -7.83
N THR A 90 -5.01 -3.82 -8.65
CA THR A 90 -5.35 -4.89 -9.60
C THR A 90 -4.17 -5.22 -10.50
N ASN A 91 -3.50 -4.20 -11.05
CA ASN A 91 -2.37 -4.39 -11.97
C ASN A 91 -1.18 -5.08 -11.29
N LEU A 92 -0.83 -4.65 -10.06
CA LEU A 92 0.25 -5.28 -9.30
C LEU A 92 -0.08 -6.72 -8.91
N PHE A 93 -1.33 -6.97 -8.50
CA PHE A 93 -1.80 -8.31 -8.19
C PHE A 93 -1.70 -9.22 -9.41
N GLU A 94 -2.21 -8.79 -10.56
CA GLU A 94 -2.16 -9.55 -11.82
C GLU A 94 -0.73 -9.83 -12.25
N LEU A 95 0.16 -8.83 -12.20
CA LEU A 95 1.58 -9.00 -12.49
C LEU A 95 2.21 -10.07 -11.59
N LYS A 96 1.96 -10.03 -10.28
CA LYS A 96 2.45 -11.05 -9.34
C LYS A 96 1.96 -12.44 -9.72
N GLN A 97 0.67 -12.59 -10.00
CA GLN A 97 0.09 -13.89 -10.37
C GLN A 97 0.68 -14.40 -11.69
N GLN A 98 0.86 -13.53 -12.67
CA GLN A 98 1.50 -13.86 -13.95
C GLN A 98 2.92 -14.37 -13.75
N LEU A 99 3.76 -13.67 -12.98
CA LEU A 99 5.13 -14.07 -12.71
C LEU A 99 5.22 -15.45 -12.05
N LEU A 100 4.35 -15.71 -11.06
CA LEU A 100 4.29 -17.01 -10.38
C LEU A 100 3.91 -18.14 -11.34
N LEU A 101 2.92 -17.90 -12.21
CA LEU A 101 2.49 -18.89 -13.21
C LEU A 101 3.56 -19.17 -14.26
N THR A 102 4.28 -18.14 -14.72
CA THR A 102 5.39 -18.27 -15.66
C THR A 102 6.49 -19.16 -15.08
N ILE A 103 6.99 -18.82 -13.89
CA ILE A 103 8.05 -19.60 -13.22
C ILE A 103 7.62 -21.06 -12.99
N HIS A 104 6.37 -21.27 -12.58
CA HIS A 104 5.84 -22.63 -12.39
C HIS A 104 5.84 -23.45 -13.69
N LYS A 105 5.49 -22.84 -14.82
CA LYS A 105 5.54 -23.50 -16.13
C LYS A 105 6.98 -23.82 -16.55
N ASP A 106 7.90 -22.88 -16.35
CA ASP A 106 9.31 -23.06 -16.72
C ASP A 106 9.95 -24.20 -15.93
N ILE A 107 9.71 -24.25 -14.60
CA ILE A 107 10.21 -25.34 -13.75
C ILE A 107 9.65 -26.71 -14.19
N LYS A 108 8.39 -26.76 -14.61
CA LYS A 108 7.80 -28.00 -15.13
C LYS A 108 8.42 -28.41 -16.48
N ALA A 109 8.67 -27.45 -17.36
CA ALA A 109 9.28 -27.70 -18.67
C ALA A 109 10.74 -28.16 -18.56
N SER A 110 11.52 -27.61 -17.62
CA SER A 110 12.93 -28.00 -17.40
C SER A 110 13.13 -29.34 -16.67
N LYS A 111 12.06 -29.92 -16.11
CA LYS A 111 12.09 -31.25 -15.46
C LYS A 111 11.67 -32.39 -16.38
N LEU A 112 11.27 -32.09 -17.62
CA LEU A 112 11.00 -33.02 -18.72
C LEU A 112 12.21 -33.04 -19.66
#